data_AF-A0A965IIM0-F1
#
_entry.id   AF-A0A965IIM0-F1
#
_cell.length_a   1.000
_cell.length_b   1.000
_cell.length_c   1.000
_cell.angle_alpha   90.00
_cell.angle_beta   90.00
_cell.angle_gamma   90.00
#
_symmetry.space_group_name_H-M   'P 1'
#
loop_
_entity.id
_entity.type
_entity.pdbx_description
1 polymer ?
#
loop_
_entity_poly.entity_id
_entity_poly.type
_entity_poly.pdbx_seq_one_letter_code
_entity_poly.pdbx_strand_id
1 'polypeptide(L)' 'MLAGCASTAPQQVKIANQELIIDEKIHSMSRNEVILAVKECESSGLRAVVIHGKRKVNGFTTDVVVDVTCAPRFF' A
#
# COMPACT_ATOMS: atom_id res chain seq x y z
N MET A 1 -46.67 -10.20 -20.29
CA MET A 1 -45.57 -11.06 -19.80
C MET A 1 -44.27 -10.28 -19.97
N LEU A 2 -43.70 -9.77 -18.88
CA LEU A 2 -42.39 -9.11 -18.91
C LEU A 2 -41.32 -10.17 -18.61
N ALA A 3 -40.64 -10.65 -19.66
CA ALA A 3 -39.49 -11.53 -19.52
C ALA A 3 -38.21 -10.66 -19.42
N GLY A 4 -37.49 -10.78 -18.31
CA GLY A 4 -36.25 -10.06 -18.05
C GLY A 4 -35.07 -10.60 -18.87
N CYS A 5 -34.24 -9.69 -19.39
CA CYS A 5 -32.97 -10.03 -20.04
C CYS A 5 -31.92 -10.39 -18.98
N ALA A 6 -31.96 -11.62 -18.47
CA ALA A 6 -30.88 -12.19 -17.66
C ALA A 6 -29.93 -13.02 -18.56
N SER A 7 -29.37 -12.40 -19.59
CA SER A 7 -28.40 -13.04 -20.49
C SER A 7 -27.35 -12.03 -20.96
N THR A 8 -26.47 -11.63 -20.06
CA THR A 8 -25.08 -11.38 -20.46
C THR A 8 -24.23 -12.27 -19.58
N ALA A 9 -23.33 -12.99 -20.25
CA ALA A 9 -22.46 -14.02 -19.69
C ALA A 9 -21.87 -13.64 -18.33
N PRO A 10 -21.49 -14.60 -17.48
CA PRO A 10 -20.58 -14.28 -16.38
C PRO A 10 -19.32 -13.73 -17.04
N GLN A 11 -19.20 -12.40 -17.13
CA GLN A 11 -17.92 -11.76 -17.27
C GLN A 11 -17.18 -12.22 -16.03
N GLN A 12 -16.33 -13.24 -16.22
CA GLN A 12 -15.36 -13.66 -15.24
C GLN A 12 -14.69 -12.36 -14.80
N VAL A 13 -15.06 -11.88 -13.61
CA VAL A 13 -14.35 -10.81 -12.95
C VAL A 13 -12.97 -11.39 -12.83
N LYS A 14 -12.09 -10.99 -13.75
CA LYS A 14 -10.69 -11.34 -13.72
C LYS A 14 -10.18 -10.56 -12.53
N ILE A 15 -10.40 -11.11 -11.33
CA ILE A 15 -9.80 -10.63 -10.11
C ILE A 15 -8.34 -10.59 -10.48
N ALA A 16 -7.81 -9.37 -10.64
CA ALA A 16 -6.41 -9.20 -10.92
C ALA A 16 -5.71 -9.98 -9.81
N ASN A 17 -5.00 -11.04 -10.18
CA ASN A 17 -4.20 -11.78 -9.22
C ASN A 17 -3.14 -10.79 -8.76
N GLN A 18 -3.45 -10.12 -7.64
CA GLN A 18 -2.54 -9.20 -7.00
C GLN A 18 -1.56 -10.08 -6.24
N GLU A 19 -0.48 -10.43 -6.91
CA GLU A 19 0.65 -11.09 -6.29
C GLU A 19 1.30 -10.07 -5.35
N LEU A 20 1.08 -10.26 -4.04
CA LEU A 20 1.81 -9.52 -3.03
C LEU A 20 3.21 -10.12 -2.93
N ILE A 21 4.15 -9.55 -3.68
CA ILE A 21 5.56 -9.91 -3.55
C ILE A 21 6.01 -9.44 -2.17
N ILE A 22 6.20 -10.39 -1.26
CA ILE A 22 6.70 -10.12 0.09
C ILE A 22 8.21 -10.10 -0.01
N ASP A 23 8.81 -8.91 0.12
CA ASP A 23 10.25 -8.79 0.22
C ASP A 23 10.77 -9.58 1.43
N GLU A 24 11.68 -10.53 1.18
CA GLU A 24 12.24 -11.41 2.21
C GLU A 24 13.08 -10.62 3.23
N LYS A 25 13.58 -9.45 2.85
CA LYS A 25 14.43 -8.57 3.67
C LYS A 25 13.82 -7.18 3.79
N ILE A 26 12.96 -7.02 4.79
CA ILE A 26 12.39 -5.71 5.12
C ILE A 26 13.38 -4.93 6.00
N HIS A 27 13.89 -3.80 5.49
CA HIS A 27 14.60 -2.81 6.29
C HIS A 27 13.58 -1.85 6.91
N SER A 28 13.49 -1.84 8.24
CA SER A 28 12.61 -0.92 8.95
C SER A 28 13.30 0.42 9.12
N MET A 29 12.63 1.50 8.72
CA MET A 29 13.10 2.85 9.04
C MET A 29 13.03 3.10 10.54
N SER A 30 14.06 3.74 11.09
CA SER A 30 14.04 4.25 12.46
C SER A 30 13.05 5.40 12.58
N ARG A 31 12.62 5.69 13.82
CA ARG A 31 11.70 6.81 14.09
C ARG A 31 12.21 8.14 13.54
N ASN A 32 13.53 8.38 13.64
CA ASN A 32 14.13 9.62 13.16
C ASN A 32 14.12 9.71 11.63
N GLU A 33 14.43 8.61 10.93
CA GLU A 33 14.38 8.57 9.46
C GLU A 33 12.96 8.81 8.94
N VAL A 34 11.95 8.21 9.57
CA VAL A 34 10.54 8.44 9.18
C VAL A 34 10.17 9.92 9.36
N ILE A 35 10.54 10.53 10.48
CA ILE A 35 10.25 11.95 10.74
C ILE A 35 10.93 12.86 9.71
N LEU A 36 12.19 12.58 9.38
CA LEU A 36 12.94 13.35 8.40
C LEU A 36 12.32 13.23 7.01
N ALA A 37 12.03 12.01 6.56
CA ALA A 37 11.41 11.78 5.25
C ALA A 37 10.03 12.43 5.13
N VAL A 38 9.21 12.38 6.18
CA VAL A 38 7.91 13.08 6.21
C VAL A 38 8.10 14.59 6.06
N LYS A 39 9.04 15.18 6.82
CA LYS A 39 9.33 16.62 6.75
C LYS A 39 9.82 17.05 5.37
N GLU A 40 10.62 16.23 4.71
CA GLU A 40 11.11 16.50 3.36
C GLU A 40 9.94 16.57 2.35
N CYS A 41 9.03 15.59 2.38
CA CYS A 41 7.83 15.63 1.54
C CYS A 41 6.97 16.87 1.82
N GLU A 42 6.74 17.20 3.09
CA GLU A 42 5.90 18.34 3.46
C GLU A 42 6.53 19.69 3.09
N SER A 43 7.85 19.83 3.26
CA SER A 43 8.60 21.03 2.86
C SER A 43 8.57 21.27 1.35
N SER A 44 8.40 20.20 0.58
CA SER A 44 8.26 20.23 -0.89
C SER A 44 6.82 20.47 -1.34
N GLY A 45 5.87 20.70 -0.41
CA GLY A 45 4.45 20.88 -0.71
C GLY A 45 3.70 19.59 -1.09
N LEU A 46 4.32 18.43 -0.88
CA LEU A 46 3.74 17.11 -1.16
C LEU A 46 3.12 16.50 0.11
N ARG A 47 2.31 15.45 -0.05
CA ARG A 47 1.85 14.62 1.09
C ARG A 47 2.81 13.45 1.27
N ALA A 48 3.20 13.19 2.51
CA ALA A 48 3.94 11.98 2.84
C ALA A 48 3.00 10.78 2.89
N VAL A 49 3.37 9.69 2.20
CA VAL A 49 2.65 8.41 2.21
C VAL A 49 3.56 7.38 2.85
N VAL A 50 3.16 6.88 4.02
CA VAL A 50 3.94 5.89 4.75
C VAL A 50 3.63 4.50 4.20
N ILE A 51 4.67 3.77 3.79
CA ILE A 51 4.57 2.39 3.35
C ILE A 51 4.91 1.49 4.53
N HIS A 52 4.00 0.56 4.80
CA HIS A 52 4.15 -0.42 5.87
C HIS A 52 4.50 -1.79 5.28
N GLY A 53 5.47 -2.44 5.90
CA GLY A 53 5.81 -3.84 5.66
C GLY A 53 5.42 -4.69 6.85
N LYS A 54 5.19 -5.98 6.61
CA LYS A 54 4.88 -6.97 7.64
C LYS A 54 6.16 -7.69 8.05
N ARG A 55 6.63 -7.48 9.29
CA ARG A 55 7.80 -8.17 9.84
C ARG A 55 7.39 -9.21 10.86
N LYS A 56 7.97 -10.41 10.80
CA LYS A 56 7.77 -11.44 11.84
C LYS A 56 8.78 -11.24 12.98
N VAL A 57 8.30 -11.01 14.20
CA VAL A 57 9.10 -10.88 15.42
C VAL A 57 8.54 -11.84 16.46
N ASN A 58 9.37 -12.74 16.99
CA ASN A 58 8.97 -13.74 18.00
C ASN A 58 7.73 -14.58 17.61
N GLY A 59 7.57 -14.89 16.31
CA GLY A 59 6.43 -15.66 15.82
C GLY A 59 5.19 -14.84 15.46
N PHE A 60 5.13 -13.56 15.85
CA PHE A 60 4.03 -12.65 15.55
C PHE A 60 4.36 -11.71 14.40
N THR A 61 3.39 -11.46 13.53
CA THR A 61 3.54 -10.47 12.46
C THR A 61 3.19 -9.09 13.00
N THR A 62 4.12 -8.15 12.88
CA THR A 62 3.95 -6.75 13.27
C THR A 62 4.17 -5.83 12.06
N ASP A 63 3.52 -4.67 12.08
CA ASP A 63 3.69 -3.64 11.06
C ASP A 63 4.93 -2.80 11.37
N VAL A 64 5.78 -2.64 10.38
CA VAL A 64 6.95 -1.75 10.45
C VAL A 64 6.90 -0.77 9.29
N VAL A 65 7.38 0.46 9.51
CA VAL A 65 7.53 1.44 8.43
C VAL A 65 8.76 1.05 7.63
N VAL A 66 8.58 0.89 6.32
CA VAL A 66 9.64 0.45 5.40
C VAL A 66 10.09 1.57 4.47
N ASP A 67 9.19 2.49 4.15
CA ASP A 67 9.47 3.63 3.30
C ASP A 67 8.46 4.77 3.54
N VAL A 68 8.83 5.98 3.12
CA VAL A 68 7.96 7.15 3.08
C VAL A 68 8.07 7.75 1.68
N THR A 69 6.99 7.65 0.90
CA THR A 69 6.94 8.17 -0.48
C THR A 69 6.18 9.48 -0.52
N CYS A 70 6.70 10.47 -1.26
CA CYS A 70 5.97 11.73 -1.48
C CYS A 70 4.95 11.57 -2.62
N ALA A 71 3.72 12.04 -2.39
CA ALA A 71 2.67 12.06 -3.41
C ALA A 71 2.10 13.48 -3.60
N PRO A 72 1.53 13.80 -4.77
CA PRO A 72 0.82 15.07 -4.96
C PRO A 72 -0.31 15.24 -3.94
N ARG A 73 -0.46 16.46 -3.43
CA ARG A 73 -1.58 16.83 -2.53
C ARG A 73 -2.90 17.01 -3.27
N PHE A 74 -2.84 17.45 -4.52
CA PHE A 74 -3.99 17.70 -5.38
C PHE A 74 -3.79 16.96 -6.71
N PHE A 75 -4.89 16.41 -7.23
CA PHE A 75 -4.99 15.77 -8.53
C PHE A 75 -6.06 16.51 -9.34
#